data_AF-A0A1Q2YZB6-F1
#
_entry.id   AF-A0A1Q2YZB6-F1
#
_cell.length_a   1.000
_cell.length_b   1.000
_cell.length_c   1.000
_cell.angle_alpha   90.00
_cell.angle_beta   90.00
_cell.angle_gamma   90.00
#
_symmetry.space_group_name_H-M   'P 1'
#
loop_
_entity.id
_entity.type
_entity.pdbx_description
1 polymer ?
#
loop_
_entity_poly.entity_id
_entity_poly.type
_entity_poly.pdbx_seq_one_letter_code
_entity_poly.pdbx_strand_id
1 'polypeptide(L)' 'MVLPALRGAGWVAPGALCCLETGRAEDMPDLPGWEPLAEREHGAARVLVLRDTGA' A
#
# COMPACT_ATOMS: atom_id res chain seq x y z
N MET A 1 -10.74 3.08 1.70
CA MET A 1 -9.93 3.52 2.86
C MET A 1 -9.57 2.33 3.76
N VAL A 2 -8.88 1.31 3.24
CA VAL A 2 -8.58 0.08 4.04
C VAL A 2 -7.27 0.23 4.82
N LEU A 3 -6.22 0.80 4.21
CA LEU A 3 -4.90 0.90 4.84
C LEU A 3 -4.86 1.76 6.12
N PRO A 4 -5.50 2.95 6.18
CA PRO A 4 -5.57 3.71 7.44
C PRO A 4 -6.35 2.98 8.54
N ALA A 5 -7.41 2.23 8.17
CA ALA A 5 -8.20 1.47 9.12
C ALA A 5 -7.40 0.29 9.73
N LEU A 6 -6.63 -0.42 8.91
CA LEU A 6 -5.74 -1.49 9.38
C LEU A 6 -4.68 -0.96 10.34
N ARG A 7 -4.06 0.20 10.01
CA ARG A 7 -3.08 0.86 10.88
C ARG A 7 -3.71 1.31 12.20
N GLY A 8 -4.86 1.99 12.14
CA GLY A 8 -5.59 2.45 13.34
C GLY A 8 -6.07 1.32 14.25
N ALA A 9 -6.33 0.14 13.68
CA ALA A 9 -6.69 -1.06 14.44
C ALA A 9 -5.48 -1.89 14.94
N GLY A 10 -4.24 -1.43 14.72
CA GLY A 10 -3.03 -2.07 15.24
C GLY A 10 -2.56 -3.30 14.46
N TRP A 11 -3.07 -3.53 13.25
CA TRP A 11 -2.65 -4.66 12.41
C TRP A 11 -1.31 -4.44 11.70
N VAL A 12 -0.86 -3.18 11.65
CA VAL A 12 0.35 -2.77 10.92
C VAL A 12 1.44 -2.43 11.94
N ALA A 13 2.51 -3.23 11.96
CA ALA A 13 3.68 -2.91 12.75
C ALA A 13 4.48 -1.76 12.11
N PRO A 14 5.22 -0.94 12.88
CA PRO A 14 6.13 0.06 12.33
C PRO A 14 7.12 -0.56 11.35
N GLY A 15 7.28 0.04 10.16
CA GLY A 15 8.17 -0.48 9.12
C GLY A 15 7.63 -1.70 8.36
N ALA A 16 6.38 -2.11 8.60
CA ALA A 16 5.78 -3.24 7.89
C ALA A 16 5.76 -3.03 6.37
N LEU A 17 5.94 -4.12 5.63
CA LEU A 17 5.77 -4.14 4.18
C LEU A 17 4.30 -4.43 3.84
N CYS A 18 3.75 -3.65 2.91
CA CYS A 18 2.42 -3.87 2.36
C CYS A 18 2.53 -4.10 0.85
N CYS A 19 1.96 -5.20 0.37
CA CYS A 19 1.76 -5.44 -1.06
C CYS A 19 0.32 -5.11 -1.40
N LEU A 20 0.11 -4.02 -2.14
CA LEU A 20 -1.20 -3.58 -2.60
C LEU A 20 -1.34 -3.95 -4.08
N GLU A 21 -2.28 -4.83 -4.40
CA GLU A 21 -2.63 -5.18 -5.77
C GLU A 21 -3.95 -4.51 -6.16
N THR A 22 -3.97 -3.91 -7.34
CA THR A 22 -5.11 -3.16 -7.91
C THR A 22 -5.24 -3.45 -9.39
N GLY A 23 -6.36 -3.03 -9.99
CA GLY A 23 -6.45 -2.96 -11.43
C GLY A 23 -5.42 -1.96 -12.00
N ARG A 24 -4.80 -2.28 -13.13
CA ARG A 24 -3.80 -1.40 -13.77
C ARG A 24 -4.34 0.00 -14.06
N ALA A 25 -5.60 0.10 -14.45
CA ALA A 25 -6.27 1.37 -14.75
C ALA A 25 -7.07 1.93 -13.55
N GLU A 26 -6.95 1.31 -12.38
CA GLU A 26 -7.62 1.80 -11.17
C GLU A 26 -6.91 3.06 -10.66
N ASP A 27 -7.68 4.04 -10.20
CA ASP A 27 -7.10 5.23 -9.60
C ASP A 27 -6.36 4.87 -8.31
N MET A 28 -5.21 5.50 -8.10
CA MET A 28 -4.44 5.23 -6.90
C MET A 28 -4.94 6.03 -5.71
N PRO A 29 -5.25 5.37 -4.58
CA PRO A 29 -5.61 6.10 -3.38
C PRO A 29 -4.38 6.87 -2.89
N ASP A 30 -4.63 7.97 -2.19
CA ASP A 30 -3.59 8.58 -1.38
C ASP A 30 -3.15 7.61 -0.28
N LEU A 31 -1.83 7.51 -0.11
CA LEU A 31 -1.18 6.57 0.82
C LEU A 31 -0.39 7.31 1.90
N PRO A 32 -1.03 8.19 2.71
CA PRO A 32 -0.32 8.91 3.77
C PRO A 32 0.27 7.92 4.78
N GLY A 33 1.51 8.19 5.18
CA GLY A 33 2.24 7.34 6.11
C GLY A 33 2.82 6.06 5.49
N TRP A 34 2.75 5.90 4.17
CA TRP A 34 3.37 4.80 3.43
C TRP A 34 4.39 5.32 2.42
N GLU A 35 5.54 4.66 2.35
CA GLU A 35 6.60 4.91 1.38
C GLU A 35 6.55 3.86 0.27
N PRO A 36 6.44 4.23 -1.02
CA PRO A 36 6.53 3.28 -2.11
C PRO A 36 7.98 2.80 -2.32
N LEU A 37 8.17 1.49 -2.31
CA LEU A 37 9.46 0.84 -2.54
C LEU A 37 9.58 0.26 -3.95
N ALA A 38 8.47 -0.23 -4.51
CA ALA A 38 8.45 -0.79 -5.84
C ALA A 38 7.04 -0.74 -6.45
N GLU A 39 6.97 -0.66 -7.76
CA GLU A 39 5.75 -0.80 -8.55
C GLU A 39 6.00 -1.79 -9.69
N ARG A 40 5.04 -2.68 -9.95
CA ARG A 40 5.08 -3.65 -11.05
C ARG A 40 3.72 -3.74 -11.70
N GLU A 41 3.70 -3.91 -13.01
CA GLU A 41 2.50 -4.23 -13.76
C GLU A 41 2.65 -5.57 -14.45
N HIS A 42 1.61 -6.39 -14.39
CA HIS A 42 1.55 -7.66 -15.11
C HIS A 42 0.14 -7.93 -15.60
N GLY A 43 -0.05 -7.94 -16.93
CA GLY A 43 -1.39 -8.03 -17.50
C GLY A 43 -2.29 -6.96 -16.90
N ALA A 44 -3.52 -7.31 -16.51
CA ALA A 44 -4.49 -6.34 -16.00
C ALA A 44 -4.21 -5.81 -14.58
N ALA A 45 -3.16 -6.29 -13.90
CA ALA A 45 -2.87 -5.95 -12.50
C ALA A 45 -1.68 -5.00 -12.36
N ARG A 46 -1.75 -4.18 -11.31
CA ARG A 46 -0.63 -3.39 -10.78
C ARG A 46 -0.41 -3.75 -9.31
N VAL A 47 0.83 -4.04 -8.95
CA VAL A 47 1.27 -4.33 -7.58
C VAL A 47 2.20 -3.21 -7.12
N LEU A 48 1.85 -2.57 -6.01
CA LEU A 48 2.71 -1.66 -5.26
C LEU A 48 3.25 -2.36 -4.02
N VAL A 49 4.55 -2.25 -3.80
CA VAL A 49 5.20 -2.61 -2.55
C VAL A 49 5.46 -1.33 -1.77
N LEU A 50 4.88 -1.25 -0.59
CA LEU A 50 4.92 -0.08 0.29
C LEU A 50 5.60 -0.45 1.61
N ARG A 51 6.13 0.56 2.31
CA ARG A 51 6.62 0.45 3.68
C ARG A 51 5.88 1.42 4.59
N ASP A 52 5.43 0.96 5.74
CA ASP A 52 4.87 1.83 6.78
C ASP A 52 5.98 2.74 7.34
N THR A 53 5.77 4.05 7.32
CA THR A 53 6.77 5.03 7.77
C THR A 53 6.92 5.12 9.30
N GLY A 54 6.04 4.46 10.06
CA GLY A 54 6.04 4.51 11.53
C GLY A 54 5.60 5.84 12.14
N ALA A 55 5.20 6.82 11.31
CA ALA A 55 4.67 8.12 11.74
C ALA A 55 3.21 8.05 12.22
#